data_AF-A0A1U8JP47-F1
#
_entry.id   AF-A0A1U8JP47-F1
#
_cell.length_a   1.000
_cell.length_b   1.000
_cell.length_c   1.000
_cell.angle_alpha   90.00
_cell.angle_beta   90.00
_cell.angle_gamma   90.00
#
_symmetry.space_group_name_H-M   'P 1'
#
loop_
_entity.id
_entity.type
_entity.pdbx_description
1 polymer ?
#
loop_
_entity_poly.entity_id
_entity_poly.type
_entity_poly.pdbx_seq_one_letter_code
_entity_poly.pdbx_strand_id
1 'polypeptide(L)'
;MNGATCLASSLGWLLLFREGSMFFFCPLSGAKIDLPGPFPHTAINDHVAVFSAPPTSKDCVVAVVSRTETETLELHMIERGATAWTEHKLASMVPTKIQYAAHYNGGFYFFDNKSDSMVYMSIEQRELRLGKVRYMKSAKDKSIPLRFRTNSEKENMKKRLGLEDGVQVSICGTVVSCESSADKMVPYENTGVGADDAEGRQIVKAAWFQPRFHRVSQNQSW
;
A
#
# COMPACT_ATOMS: atom_id res chain seq x y z
N MET A 1 -6.49 -19.54 -1.22
CA MET A 1 -5.95 -18.22 -0.77
C MET A 1 -6.06 -18.01 0.73
N ASN A 2 -6.56 -18.99 1.49
CA ASN A 2 -6.76 -18.89 2.93
C ASN A 2 -5.49 -18.38 3.64
N GLY A 3 -5.67 -17.44 4.57
CA GLY A 3 -4.59 -16.88 5.38
C GLY A 3 -3.72 -15.80 4.73
N ALA A 4 -3.89 -15.45 3.45
CA ALA A 4 -3.14 -14.32 2.87
C ALA A 4 -3.75 -12.95 3.23
N THR A 5 -2.89 -11.96 3.42
CA THR A 5 -3.25 -10.56 3.66
C THR A 5 -2.91 -9.74 2.42
N CYS A 6 -3.86 -8.93 1.94
CA CYS A 6 -3.61 -8.01 0.84
C CYS A 6 -2.96 -6.72 1.37
N LEU A 7 -1.78 -6.38 0.85
CA LEU A 7 -1.01 -5.22 1.29
C LEU A 7 -1.24 -4.01 0.38
N ALA A 8 -1.31 -4.25 -0.93
CA ALA A 8 -1.55 -3.23 -1.92
C ALA A 8 -2.36 -3.78 -3.09
N SER A 9 -3.12 -2.91 -3.74
CA SER A 9 -3.77 -3.20 -5.02
C SER A 9 -3.49 -2.07 -5.98
N SER A 10 -3.00 -2.37 -7.18
CA SER A 10 -2.79 -1.37 -8.22
C SER A 10 -2.62 -2.03 -9.58
N LEU A 11 -2.95 -1.31 -10.65
CA LEU A 11 -2.65 -1.73 -12.03
C LEU A 11 -3.21 -3.13 -12.40
N GLY A 12 -4.30 -3.58 -11.77
CA GLY A 12 -4.89 -4.90 -11.97
C GLY A 12 -4.17 -6.05 -11.26
N TRP A 13 -3.32 -5.75 -10.29
CA TRP A 13 -2.57 -6.70 -9.47
C TRP A 13 -2.78 -6.45 -7.98
N LEU A 14 -2.79 -7.54 -7.22
CA LEU A 14 -2.77 -7.54 -5.76
C LEU A 14 -1.38 -7.94 -5.30
N LEU A 15 -0.82 -7.24 -4.32
CA LEU A 15 0.34 -7.68 -3.56
C LEU A 15 -0.14 -8.36 -2.28
N LEU A 16 0.14 -9.65 -2.16
CA LEU A 16 -0.34 -10.49 -1.07
C LEU A 16 0.85 -10.96 -0.22
N PHE A 17 0.64 -11.03 1.10
CA PHE A 17 1.56 -11.60 2.06
C PHE A 17 0.99 -12.86 2.68
N ARG A 18 1.82 -13.88 2.87
CA ARG A 18 1.51 -15.10 3.63
C ARG A 18 2.80 -15.66 4.24
N GLU A 19 2.83 -15.81 5.56
CA GLU A 19 3.88 -16.57 6.29
C GLU A 19 5.31 -16.18 5.89
N GLY A 20 5.62 -14.88 5.90
CA GLY A 20 6.95 -14.37 5.53
C GLY A 20 7.24 -14.33 4.03
N SER A 21 6.30 -14.74 3.18
CA SER A 21 6.43 -14.67 1.71
C SER A 21 5.49 -13.62 1.12
N MET A 22 5.93 -12.95 0.06
CA MET A 22 5.11 -12.03 -0.72
C MET A 22 4.98 -12.50 -2.17
N PHE A 23 3.82 -12.24 -2.76
CA PHE A 23 3.57 -12.57 -4.16
C PHE A 23 2.54 -11.62 -4.77
N PHE A 24 2.67 -11.39 -6.06
CA PHE A 24 1.66 -10.75 -6.85
C PHE A 24 0.61 -11.75 -7.33
N PHE A 25 -0.64 -11.31 -7.36
CA PHE A 25 -1.75 -12.07 -7.92
C PHE A 25 -2.61 -11.19 -8.82
N CYS A 26 -2.95 -11.68 -10.01
CA CYS A 26 -3.88 -11.03 -10.92
C CYS A 26 -5.24 -11.77 -10.85
N PRO A 27 -6.28 -11.16 -10.26
CA PRO A 27 -7.59 -11.81 -10.07
C PRO A 27 -8.26 -12.30 -11.36
N LEU A 28 -8.08 -11.56 -12.47
CA LEU A 28 -8.78 -11.87 -13.72
C LEU A 28 -8.12 -12.98 -14.54
N SER A 29 -6.79 -13.07 -14.51
CA SER A 29 -6.07 -14.12 -15.25
C SER A 29 -5.69 -15.31 -14.37
N GLY A 30 -5.81 -15.18 -13.05
CA GLY A 30 -5.30 -16.15 -12.09
C GLY A 30 -3.77 -16.20 -12.00
N ALA A 31 -3.07 -15.30 -12.70
CA ALA A 31 -1.60 -15.29 -12.70
C ALA A 31 -1.05 -14.98 -11.31
N LYS A 32 -0.01 -15.71 -10.92
CA LYS A 32 0.72 -15.54 -9.68
C LYS A 32 2.20 -15.36 -9.99
N ILE A 33 2.84 -14.40 -9.33
CA ILE A 33 4.28 -14.14 -9.46
C ILE A 33 4.84 -13.99 -8.05
N ASP A 34 5.65 -14.94 -7.61
CA ASP A 34 6.28 -14.91 -6.29
C ASP A 34 7.45 -13.91 -6.26
N LEU A 35 7.56 -13.14 -5.16
CA LEU A 35 8.75 -12.33 -4.92
C LEU A 35 9.86 -13.22 -4.32
N PRO A 36 11.13 -12.96 -4.63
CA PRO A 36 12.25 -13.73 -4.12
C PRO A 36 12.58 -13.38 -2.67
N GLY A 37 13.14 -14.37 -1.98
CA GLY A 37 13.60 -14.29 -0.60
C GLY A 37 12.45 -14.21 0.42
N PRO A 38 12.69 -14.62 1.67
CA PRO A 38 11.76 -14.31 2.74
C PRO A 38 11.71 -12.79 2.95
N PHE A 39 10.50 -12.27 3.15
CA PHE A 39 10.34 -10.94 3.71
C PHE A 39 10.92 -10.92 5.13
N PRO A 40 11.64 -9.86 5.55
CA PRO A 40 12.30 -9.84 6.86
C PRO A 40 11.37 -10.01 8.07
N HIS A 41 10.06 -9.75 7.91
CA HIS A 41 9.07 -9.94 8.96
C HIS A 41 8.18 -11.16 8.68
N THR A 42 7.93 -11.96 9.72
CA THR A 42 7.07 -13.16 9.63
C THR A 42 5.57 -12.84 9.74
N ALA A 43 5.23 -11.62 10.18
CA ALA A 43 3.87 -11.11 10.30
C ALA A 43 3.77 -9.66 9.80
N ILE A 44 2.55 -9.25 9.45
CA ILE A 44 2.25 -7.88 8.99
C ILE A 44 1.44 -7.18 10.07
N ASN A 45 2.12 -6.29 10.79
CA ASN A 45 1.54 -5.40 11.80
C ASN A 45 1.85 -3.95 11.41
N ASP A 46 0.83 -3.15 11.08
CA ASP A 46 0.99 -1.76 10.61
C ASP A 46 1.93 -1.57 9.39
N HIS A 47 2.11 -2.61 8.58
CA HIS A 47 2.87 -2.50 7.34
C HIS A 47 2.01 -1.87 6.24
N VAL A 48 2.57 -0.89 5.53
CA VAL A 48 1.92 -0.28 4.37
C VAL A 48 2.81 -0.52 3.15
N ALA A 49 2.22 -1.08 2.10
CA ALA A 49 2.94 -1.40 0.88
C ALA A 49 2.46 -0.59 -0.33
N VAL A 50 3.36 -0.42 -1.29
CA VAL A 50 3.08 0.14 -2.61
C VAL A 50 4.06 -0.44 -3.63
N PHE A 51 3.70 -0.41 -4.91
CA PHE A 51 4.59 -0.81 -5.98
C PHE A 51 4.49 0.15 -7.18
N SER A 52 5.60 0.33 -7.89
CA SER A 52 5.77 1.41 -8.87
C SER A 52 5.14 1.14 -10.24
N ALA A 53 5.11 -0.12 -10.66
CA ALA A 53 4.68 -0.56 -11.99
C ALA A 53 4.08 -1.97 -11.92
N PRO A 54 3.42 -2.49 -12.98
CA PRO A 54 2.93 -3.87 -12.95
C PRO A 54 4.11 -4.83 -12.70
N PRO A 55 3.90 -5.97 -12.02
CA PRO A 55 4.96 -6.93 -11.71
C PRO A 55 5.56 -7.60 -12.95
N THR A 56 4.96 -7.41 -14.13
CA THR A 56 5.47 -7.82 -15.44
C THR A 56 6.39 -6.77 -16.10
N SER A 57 6.54 -5.58 -15.51
CA SER A 57 7.53 -4.58 -15.93
C SER A 57 8.91 -4.89 -15.34
N LYS A 58 9.99 -4.52 -16.04
CA LYS A 58 11.37 -4.61 -15.53
C LYS A 58 11.66 -3.54 -14.46
N ASP A 59 10.95 -2.42 -14.51
CA ASP A 59 11.14 -1.28 -13.59
C ASP A 59 10.21 -1.36 -12.37
N CYS A 60 9.60 -2.53 -12.13
CA CYS A 60 8.74 -2.74 -10.97
C CYS A 60 9.59 -2.76 -9.70
N VAL A 61 9.25 -1.88 -8.77
CA VAL A 61 9.84 -1.82 -7.44
C VAL A 61 8.70 -1.94 -6.43
N VAL A 62 8.91 -2.77 -5.42
CA VAL A 62 8.01 -2.92 -4.27
C VAL A 62 8.64 -2.24 -3.08
N ALA A 63 7.83 -1.49 -2.34
CA ALA A 63 8.23 -0.82 -1.12
C ALA A 63 7.22 -1.13 -0.02
N VAL A 64 7.72 -1.57 1.14
CA VAL A 64 6.93 -1.90 2.32
C VAL A 64 7.51 -1.12 3.48
N VAL A 65 6.73 -0.19 4.01
CA VAL A 65 7.11 0.57 5.19
C VAL A 65 6.44 -0.03 6.42
N SER A 66 7.17 -0.08 7.51
CA SER A 66 6.68 -0.45 8.83
C SER A 66 7.35 0.39 9.90
N ARG A 67 6.86 0.28 11.12
CA ARG A 67 7.45 0.89 12.30
C ARG A 67 7.78 -0.21 13.28
N THR A 68 9.00 -0.18 13.80
CA THR A 68 9.42 -1.07 14.89
C THR A 68 8.93 -0.54 16.23
N GLU A 69 8.94 -1.40 17.24
CA GLU A 69 8.59 -1.03 18.62
C GLU A 69 9.50 0.10 19.19
N THR A 70 10.69 0.29 18.63
CA THR A 70 11.73 1.23 19.11
C THR A 70 11.79 2.53 18.31
N GLU A 71 10.63 3.11 17.96
CA GLU A 71 10.51 4.42 17.28
C GLU A 71 11.25 4.56 15.93
N THR A 72 11.68 3.45 15.33
CA THR A 72 12.41 3.46 14.06
C THR A 72 11.46 3.08 12.92
N LEU A 73 11.47 3.89 11.88
CA LEU A 73 10.79 3.58 10.64
C LEU A 73 11.70 2.73 9.77
N GLU A 74 11.16 1.61 9.28
CA GLU A 74 11.85 0.68 8.40
C GLU A 74 11.15 0.68 7.04
N LEU A 75 11.95 0.81 5.99
CA LEU A 75 11.49 0.69 4.62
C LEU A 75 12.24 -0.46 3.97
N HIS A 76 11.49 -1.51 3.65
CA HIS A 76 11.99 -2.63 2.87
C HIS A 76 11.62 -2.44 1.40
N MET A 77 12.61 -2.59 0.53
CA MET A 77 12.43 -2.46 -0.90
C MET A 77 12.96 -3.67 -1.64
N ILE A 78 12.34 -3.97 -2.77
CA ILE A 78 12.88 -4.95 -3.70
C ILE A 78 12.54 -4.53 -5.12
N GLU A 79 13.52 -4.64 -6.01
CA GLU A 79 13.41 -4.33 -7.43
C GLU A 79 13.31 -5.64 -8.22
N ARG A 80 12.58 -5.62 -9.34
CA ARG A 80 12.48 -6.83 -10.16
C ARG A 80 13.86 -7.30 -10.63
N GLY A 81 14.09 -8.60 -10.56
CA GLY A 81 15.37 -9.23 -10.88
C GLY A 81 16.36 -9.25 -9.71
N ALA A 82 16.06 -8.56 -8.60
CA ALA A 82 16.84 -8.68 -7.37
C ALA A 82 16.49 -9.99 -6.65
N THR A 83 17.47 -10.57 -5.94
CA THR A 83 17.29 -11.83 -5.20
C THR A 83 16.98 -11.65 -3.72
N ALA A 84 17.06 -10.42 -3.20
CA ALA A 84 16.90 -10.11 -1.80
C ALA A 84 16.36 -8.69 -1.59
N TRP A 85 15.70 -8.48 -0.46
CA TRP A 85 15.20 -7.19 -0.02
C TRP A 85 16.34 -6.29 0.47
N THR A 86 16.24 -4.99 0.18
CA THR A 86 17.07 -3.95 0.79
C THR A 86 16.31 -3.27 1.92
N GLU A 87 17.04 -2.76 2.90
CA GLU A 87 16.47 -2.12 4.09
C GLU A 87 17.01 -0.70 4.24
N HIS A 88 16.12 0.24 4.53
CA HIS A 88 16.44 1.62 4.87
C HIS A 88 15.77 1.97 6.20
N LYS A 89 16.53 2.53 7.14
CA LYS A 89 16.01 2.93 8.45
C LYS A 89 16.07 4.44 8.63
N LEU A 90 15.07 4.97 9.32
CA LEU A 90 15.05 6.35 9.78
C LEU A 90 14.63 6.38 11.25
N ALA A 91 15.55 6.80 12.12
CA ALA A 91 15.26 7.05 13.52
C ALA A 91 14.35 8.28 13.62
N SER A 92 13.06 8.09 13.88
CA SER A 92 12.11 9.19 14.00
C SER A 92 10.81 8.77 14.66
N MET A 93 10.41 9.52 15.68
CA MET A 93 9.11 9.38 16.35
C MET A 93 7.90 9.67 15.44
N VAL A 94 8.10 10.33 14.31
CA VAL A 94 7.05 10.62 13.30
C VAL A 94 7.46 10.08 11.94
N PRO A 95 6.52 9.69 11.06
CA PRO A 95 5.06 9.61 11.24
C PRO A 95 4.62 8.51 12.21
N THR A 96 3.67 8.80 13.10
CA THR A 96 3.22 7.86 14.15
C THR A 96 2.41 6.68 13.60
N LYS A 97 1.55 6.93 12.60
CA LYS A 97 0.73 5.90 11.96
C LYS A 97 0.63 6.14 10.46
N ILE A 98 1.47 5.46 9.71
CA ILE A 98 1.40 5.49 8.25
C ILE A 98 0.17 4.73 7.80
N GLN A 99 -0.64 5.34 6.95
CA GLN A 99 -1.82 4.68 6.38
C GLN A 99 -1.90 4.84 4.87
N TYR A 100 -1.27 5.84 4.28
CA TYR A 100 -1.33 6.02 2.83
C TYR A 100 0.04 5.76 2.22
N ALA A 101 0.05 5.14 1.06
CA ALA A 101 1.23 4.98 0.24
C ALA A 101 0.90 5.25 -1.22
N ALA A 102 1.81 5.91 -1.92
CA ALA A 102 1.69 6.21 -3.34
C ALA A 102 3.05 6.20 -4.02
N HIS A 103 3.07 5.75 -5.27
CA HIS A 103 4.21 5.95 -6.16
C HIS A 103 3.89 7.10 -7.12
N TYR A 104 4.80 8.06 -7.21
CA TYR A 104 4.69 9.14 -8.18
C TYR A 104 6.09 9.62 -8.59
N ASN A 105 6.30 9.79 -9.90
CA ASN A 105 7.50 10.38 -10.48
C ASN A 105 8.83 9.85 -9.90
N GLY A 106 8.99 8.52 -9.84
CA GLY A 106 10.23 7.87 -9.41
C GLY A 106 10.48 7.85 -7.90
N GLY A 107 9.46 8.15 -7.09
CA GLY A 107 9.55 8.06 -5.64
C GLY A 107 8.31 7.46 -4.98
N PHE A 108 8.53 6.93 -3.79
CA PHE A 108 7.47 6.44 -2.91
C PHE A 108 7.19 7.46 -1.82
N TYR A 109 5.91 7.72 -1.61
CA TYR A 109 5.40 8.62 -0.59
C TYR A 109 4.56 7.84 0.39
N PHE A 110 4.84 8.01 1.68
CA PHE A 110 4.11 7.40 2.78
C PHE A 110 3.59 8.50 3.69
N PHE A 111 2.30 8.50 3.98
CA PHE A 111 1.67 9.58 4.74
C PHE A 111 1.06 9.07 6.03
N ASP A 112 1.27 9.85 7.08
CA ASP A 112 0.51 9.75 8.32
C ASP A 112 -0.88 10.35 8.10
N ASN A 113 -1.89 9.75 8.73
CA ASN A 113 -3.27 10.22 8.68
C ASN A 113 -3.58 11.26 9.77
N LYS A 114 -2.74 11.34 10.81
CA LYS A 114 -2.98 12.16 12.02
C LYS A 114 -2.04 13.35 12.13
N SER A 115 -0.76 13.15 11.82
CA SER A 115 0.20 14.23 11.71
C SER A 115 0.36 14.53 10.22
N ASP A 116 0.42 15.79 9.79
CA ASP A 116 0.75 16.12 8.39
C ASP A 116 2.21 15.73 8.04
N SER A 117 2.77 14.69 8.65
CA SER A 117 4.09 14.14 8.40
C SER A 117 4.02 13.16 7.25
N MET A 118 5.09 13.15 6.45
CA MET A 118 5.26 12.20 5.36
C MET A 118 6.69 11.69 5.34
N VAL A 119 6.85 10.52 4.74
CA VAL A 119 8.15 9.94 4.43
C VAL A 119 8.22 9.75 2.92
N TYR A 120 9.34 10.17 2.36
CA TYR A 120 9.61 10.08 0.93
C TYR A 120 10.86 9.26 0.70
N MET A 121 10.79 8.33 -0.25
CA MET A 121 11.93 7.57 -0.72
C MET A 121 12.11 7.83 -2.21
N SER A 122 13.27 8.37 -2.60
CA SER A 122 13.68 8.39 -4.01
C SER A 122 14.17 7.00 -4.40
N ILE A 123 13.63 6.44 -5.48
CA ILE A 123 14.07 5.12 -5.98
C ILE A 123 15.50 5.23 -6.54
N GLU A 124 15.76 6.25 -7.34
CA GLU A 124 17.06 6.47 -7.98
C GLU A 124 18.16 6.82 -6.97
N GLN A 125 17.90 7.79 -6.08
CA GLN A 125 18.90 8.25 -5.11
C GLN A 125 19.03 7.32 -3.90
N ARG A 126 18.08 6.40 -3.73
CA ARG A 126 17.96 5.50 -2.57
C ARG A 126 18.01 6.25 -1.23
N GLU A 127 17.40 7.43 -1.20
CA GLU A 127 17.42 8.33 -0.06
C GLU A 127 16.03 8.45 0.56
N LEU A 128 15.98 8.20 1.87
CA LEU A 128 14.79 8.29 2.70
C LEU A 128 14.77 9.64 3.43
N ARG A 129 13.70 10.42 3.25
CA ARG A 129 13.54 11.76 3.81
C ARG A 129 12.23 11.88 4.58
N LEU A 130 12.29 12.58 5.71
CA LEU A 130 11.09 13.04 6.41
C LEU A 130 10.65 14.38 5.82
N GLY A 131 9.33 14.56 5.69
CA GLY A 131 8.74 15.80 5.22
C GLY A 131 7.42 16.10 5.91
N LYS A 132 6.84 17.24 5.54
CA LYS A 132 5.47 17.62 5.93
C LYS A 132 4.61 17.87 4.70
N VAL A 133 3.39 17.36 4.75
CA VAL A 133 2.34 17.61 3.78
C VAL A 133 1.93 19.07 3.85
N ARG A 134 1.83 19.70 2.68
CA ARG A 134 1.22 21.02 2.52
C ARG A 134 0.12 20.91 1.49
N TYR A 135 -1.08 21.33 1.87
CA TYR A 135 -2.22 21.37 0.98
C TYR A 135 -2.15 22.61 0.09
N MET A 136 -2.56 22.45 -1.16
CA MET A 136 -2.69 23.57 -2.09
C MET A 136 -3.67 24.60 -1.53
N LYS A 137 -3.32 25.88 -1.65
CA LYS A 137 -4.20 27.01 -1.31
C LYS A 137 -4.77 27.65 -2.57
N SER A 138 -4.08 27.51 -3.69
CA SER A 138 -4.48 28.04 -4.99
C SER A 138 -4.25 27.01 -6.10
N ALA A 139 -5.05 27.10 -7.17
CA ALA A 139 -4.85 26.30 -8.38
C ALA A 139 -3.52 26.56 -9.10
N LYS A 140 -2.81 27.64 -8.75
CA LYS A 140 -1.48 27.97 -9.29
C LYS A 140 -0.34 27.27 -8.54
N ASP A 141 -0.62 26.70 -7.37
CA ASP A 141 0.39 26.03 -6.56
C ASP A 141 0.82 24.73 -7.25
N LYS A 142 2.14 24.51 -7.37
CA LYS A 142 2.66 23.23 -7.84
C LYS A 142 2.44 22.17 -6.77
N SER A 143 1.80 21.07 -7.13
CA SER A 143 1.59 19.93 -6.24
C SER A 143 1.76 18.61 -6.97
N ILE A 144 1.99 17.56 -6.20
CA ILE A 144 1.79 16.19 -6.71
C ILE A 144 0.28 15.98 -6.93
N PRO A 145 -0.13 15.30 -8.01
CA PRO A 145 -1.54 15.11 -8.35
C PRO A 145 -2.18 14.01 -7.50
N LEU A 146 -1.96 14.05 -6.18
CA LEU A 146 -2.50 13.13 -5.20
C LEU A 146 -3.37 13.89 -4.20
N ARG A 147 -4.47 13.27 -3.79
CA ARG A 147 -5.32 13.78 -2.72
C ARG A 147 -5.71 12.68 -1.75
N PHE A 148 -5.95 13.08 -0.51
CA PHE A 148 -6.57 12.21 0.48
C PHE A 148 -8.05 12.01 0.14
N ARG A 149 -8.56 10.85 0.55
CA ARG A 149 -9.98 10.55 0.50
C ARG A 149 -10.74 11.35 1.56
N THR A 150 -11.87 11.94 1.20
CA THR A 150 -12.71 12.69 2.16
C THR A 150 -13.50 11.74 3.07
N ASN A 151 -13.94 12.21 4.23
CA ASN A 151 -14.80 11.42 5.12
C ASN A 151 -16.12 11.02 4.46
N SER A 152 -16.74 11.94 3.71
CA SER A 152 -17.97 11.64 2.95
C SER A 152 -17.78 10.54 1.91
N GLU A 153 -16.62 10.49 1.22
CA GLU A 153 -16.28 9.42 0.28
C GLU A 153 -16.09 8.07 0.99
N LYS A 154 -15.62 8.05 2.26
CA LYS A 154 -15.50 6.83 3.06
C LYS A 154 -16.89 6.29 3.46
N GLU A 155 -17.75 7.14 3.99
CA GLU A 155 -19.11 6.78 4.42
C GLU A 155 -19.98 6.29 3.26
N ASN A 156 -19.94 6.99 2.12
CA ASN A 156 -20.72 6.63 0.94
C ASN A 156 -20.42 5.21 0.45
N MET A 157 -19.15 4.80 0.52
CA MET A 157 -18.73 3.48 0.06
C MET A 157 -19.24 2.34 0.94
N LYS A 158 -19.25 2.51 2.27
CA LYS A 158 -19.88 1.51 3.16
C LYS A 158 -21.36 1.31 2.81
N LYS A 159 -22.07 2.42 2.58
CA LYS A 159 -23.47 2.39 2.12
C LYS A 159 -23.63 1.69 0.78
N ARG A 160 -22.76 1.99 -0.21
CA ARG A 160 -22.81 1.37 -1.55
C ARG A 160 -22.54 -0.12 -1.56
N LEU A 161 -21.75 -0.62 -0.61
CA LEU A 161 -21.48 -2.05 -0.46
C LEU A 161 -22.60 -2.80 0.29
N GLY A 162 -23.65 -2.09 0.74
CA GLY A 162 -24.76 -2.69 1.47
C GLY A 162 -24.33 -3.30 2.80
N LEU A 163 -23.25 -2.80 3.39
CA LEU A 163 -22.74 -3.33 4.66
C LEU A 163 -23.61 -2.82 5.81
N GLU A 164 -24.03 -3.73 6.68
CA GLU A 164 -24.80 -3.42 7.88
C GLU A 164 -24.02 -2.52 8.84
N ASP A 165 -24.76 -1.76 9.65
CA ASP A 165 -24.17 -0.95 10.71
C ASP A 165 -23.44 -1.85 11.71
N GLY A 166 -22.16 -1.56 11.94
CA GLY A 166 -21.29 -2.35 12.82
C GLY A 166 -20.31 -3.28 12.09
N VAL A 167 -20.46 -3.50 10.77
CA VAL A 167 -19.47 -4.24 9.98
C VAL A 167 -18.22 -3.38 9.75
N GLN A 168 -17.06 -3.91 10.15
CA GLN A 168 -15.78 -3.30 9.84
C GLN A 168 -15.26 -3.83 8.50
N VAL A 169 -14.70 -2.94 7.68
CA VAL A 169 -14.06 -3.34 6.43
C VAL A 169 -12.57 -3.14 6.58
N SER A 170 -11.81 -4.22 6.38
CA SER A 170 -10.38 -4.14 6.21
C SER A 170 -10.04 -3.97 4.74
N ILE A 171 -9.37 -2.87 4.39
CA ILE A 171 -8.95 -2.58 3.01
C ILE A 171 -7.45 -2.41 2.89
N CYS A 172 -6.89 -2.95 1.79
CA CYS A 172 -5.52 -2.65 1.40
C CYS A 172 -5.40 -1.23 0.82
N GLY A 173 -4.20 -0.66 0.91
CA GLY A 173 -3.90 0.66 0.38
C GLY A 173 -3.89 0.65 -1.14
N THR A 174 -4.30 1.75 -1.76
CA THR A 174 -4.24 1.93 -3.21
C THR A 174 -4.30 3.41 -3.59
N VAL A 175 -4.03 3.69 -4.87
CA VAL A 175 -4.31 4.97 -5.52
C VAL A 175 -5.32 4.72 -6.63
N VAL A 176 -6.42 5.47 -6.61
CA VAL A 176 -7.50 5.38 -7.59
C VAL A 176 -7.45 6.59 -8.51
N SER A 177 -7.21 6.35 -9.80
CA SER A 177 -7.16 7.43 -10.78
C SER A 177 -8.50 8.14 -10.91
N CYS A 178 -8.46 9.46 -10.99
CA CYS A 178 -9.66 10.29 -11.15
C CYS A 178 -9.52 11.14 -12.43
N GLU A 179 -10.49 11.09 -13.34
CA GLU A 179 -10.39 11.78 -14.63
C GLU A 179 -10.41 13.31 -14.52
N SER A 180 -11.18 13.84 -13.57
CA SER A 180 -11.45 15.27 -13.41
C SER A 180 -10.78 15.91 -12.19
N SER A 181 -9.96 15.16 -11.44
CA SER A 181 -9.31 15.65 -10.22
C SER A 181 -8.03 14.87 -9.93
N ALA A 182 -7.27 15.32 -8.93
CA ALA A 182 -6.11 14.59 -8.43
C ALA A 182 -6.48 13.13 -8.04
N ASP A 183 -5.54 12.22 -8.25
CA ASP A 183 -5.68 10.81 -7.95
C ASP A 183 -5.90 10.60 -6.46
N LYS A 184 -6.84 9.73 -6.13
CA LYS A 184 -7.30 9.55 -4.75
C LYS A 184 -6.51 8.45 -4.06
N MET A 185 -5.85 8.79 -2.96
CA MET A 185 -5.24 7.81 -2.08
C MET A 185 -6.29 7.18 -1.17
N VAL A 186 -6.33 5.85 -1.16
CA VAL A 186 -7.13 5.05 -0.24
C VAL A 186 -6.21 4.56 0.88
N PRO A 187 -6.59 4.77 2.15
CA PRO A 187 -5.77 4.33 3.26
C PRO A 187 -5.73 2.82 3.37
N TYR A 188 -4.62 2.32 3.90
CA TYR A 188 -4.49 1.02 4.50
C TYR A 188 -5.25 1.00 5.82
N GLU A 189 -6.30 0.18 5.87
CA GLU A 189 -7.16 -0.02 7.04
C GLU A 189 -7.14 -1.51 7.37
N ASN A 190 -5.97 -2.07 7.67
CA ASN A 190 -5.88 -3.46 8.11
C ASN A 190 -6.02 -3.52 9.64
N THR A 191 -7.16 -4.02 10.10
CA THR A 191 -7.28 -4.60 11.42
C THR A 191 -6.66 -5.99 11.32
N GLY A 192 -5.47 -6.17 11.92
CA GLY A 192 -4.68 -7.39 11.77
C GLY A 192 -5.48 -8.69 11.97
N VAL A 193 -5.00 -9.77 11.37
CA VAL A 193 -5.57 -11.12 11.61
C VAL A 193 -5.25 -11.49 13.06
N GLY A 194 -6.23 -11.39 13.95
CA GLY A 194 -6.04 -11.58 15.39
C GLY A 194 -6.45 -10.39 16.25
N ALA A 195 -6.95 -9.29 15.66
CA ALA A 195 -7.92 -8.49 16.38
C ALA A 195 -9.22 -9.31 16.46
N ASP A 196 -9.25 -10.26 17.40
CA ASP A 196 -10.50 -10.55 18.08
C ASP A 196 -10.99 -9.18 18.55
N ASP A 197 -11.99 -8.63 17.86
CA ASP A 197 -12.70 -7.50 18.41
C ASP A 197 -13.17 -8.01 19.78
N ALA A 198 -12.63 -7.41 20.85
CA ALA A 198 -13.16 -7.55 22.20
C ALA A 198 -14.68 -7.18 22.27
N GLU A 199 -15.26 -6.71 21.16
CA GLU A 199 -16.63 -6.30 20.93
C GLU A 199 -17.42 -7.20 19.94
N GLY A 200 -16.85 -8.29 19.42
CA GLY A 200 -17.58 -9.27 18.60
C GLY A 200 -18.12 -8.76 17.25
N ARG A 201 -17.57 -7.68 16.67
CA ARG A 201 -18.03 -7.17 15.38
C ARG A 201 -17.46 -7.97 14.21
N GLN A 202 -18.25 -8.10 13.15
CA GLN A 202 -17.85 -8.79 11.93
C GLN A 202 -16.86 -7.94 11.11
N ILE A 203 -15.71 -8.52 10.77
CA ILE A 203 -14.70 -7.89 9.89
C ILE A 203 -14.75 -8.53 8.50
N VAL A 204 -14.95 -7.72 7.47
CA VAL A 204 -14.92 -8.11 6.06
C VAL A 204 -13.63 -7.60 5.42
N LYS A 205 -12.87 -8.47 4.77
CA LYS A 205 -11.67 -8.07 4.01
C LYS A 205 -12.05 -7.74 2.57
N ALA A 206 -11.62 -6.58 2.09
CA ALA A 206 -11.88 -6.11 0.74
C ALA A 206 -10.64 -5.46 0.11
N ALA A 207 -10.60 -5.40 -1.22
CA ALA A 207 -9.58 -4.67 -1.96
C ALA A 207 -10.26 -3.86 -3.06
N TRP A 208 -9.82 -2.61 -3.23
CA TRP A 208 -10.15 -1.86 -4.43
C TRP A 208 -9.43 -2.50 -5.60
N PHE A 209 -10.16 -2.78 -6.67
CA PHE A 209 -9.59 -3.41 -7.85
C PHE A 209 -10.03 -2.64 -9.09
N GLN A 210 -9.06 -2.09 -9.82
CA GLN A 210 -9.30 -1.58 -11.17
C GLN A 210 -9.04 -2.73 -12.15
N PRO A 211 -10.08 -3.27 -12.80
CA PRO A 211 -9.93 -4.39 -13.73
C PRO A 211 -8.97 -4.03 -14.86
N ARG A 212 -7.95 -4.87 -15.09
CA ARG A 212 -7.08 -4.81 -16.27
C ARG A 212 -6.84 -6.21 -16.78
N PHE A 213 -6.99 -6.41 -18.09
CA PHE A 213 -6.75 -7.68 -18.73
C PHE A 213 -5.26 -7.79 -19.09
N HIS A 214 -4.53 -8.56 -18.29
CA HIS A 214 -3.11 -8.85 -18.53
C HIS A 214 -2.97 -10.22 -19.18
N ARG A 215 -2.30 -10.28 -20.34
CA ARG A 215 -1.87 -11.55 -20.94
C ARG A 215 -0.51 -11.92 -20.34
N VAL A 216 -0.51 -12.71 -19.28
CA VAL A 216 0.70 -13.10 -18.54
C VAL A 216 1.14 -14.48 -19.00
N SER A 217 2.40 -14.64 -19.41
CA SER A 217 2.95 -15.97 -19.70
C SER A 217 3.11 -16.78 -18.41
N GLN A 218 2.85 -18.09 -18.45
CA GLN A 218 2.95 -18.96 -17.27
C GLN A 218 4.36 -19.08 -16.66
N ASN A 219 5.41 -18.71 -17.41
CA ASN A 219 6.80 -18.83 -17.00
C ASN A 219 7.41 -17.53 -16.45
N GLN A 220 6.59 -16.59 -15.96
CA GLN A 220 7.12 -15.35 -15.37
C GLN A 220 7.72 -15.63 -13.99
N SER A 221 9.01 -15.35 -13.84
CA SER A 221 9.68 -15.19 -12.56
C SER A 221 9.94 -13.70 -12.30
N TRP A 222 10.10 -13.37 -11.02
CA TRP A 222 10.37 -12.01 -10.57
C TRP A 222 11.84 -11.83 -10.23
#